data_AF-A0A453FPK7-F1
#
_entry.id   AF-A0A453FPK7-F1
#
_cell.length_a   1.000
_cell.length_b   1.000
_cell.length_c   1.000
_cell.angle_alpha   90.00
_cell.angle_beta   90.00
_cell.angle_gamma   90.00
#
_symmetry.space_group_name_H-M   'P 1'
#
loop_
_entity.id
_entity.type
_entity.pdbx_description
1 polymer ?
#
loop_
_entity_poly.entity_id
_entity_poly.type
_entity_poly.pdbx_seq_one_letter_code
_entity_poly.pdbx_strand_id
1 'polypeptide(L)'
;MENSFEKNNMLKEFYIPTYIFMPESSVEQVSHIPSCPVIVFINTRSGGQLGHNLLITYRKLLNHAQVFDLLDETPDKVLHKLYNNVERLKRDGDTLASEIHRRLRLIVAGGDGTAGWLLGVVSDLKLVHPPPVATVPLGTGNNLPYSFGWGQEKSWHRS
;
A
#
# COMPACT_ATOMS: atom_id res chain seq x y z
N MET A 1 -24.70 -10.28 8.41
CA MET A 1 -24.61 -8.84 8.08
C MET A 1 -23.45 -8.28 8.86
N GLU A 2 -22.25 -8.35 8.29
CA GLU A 2 -21.07 -7.72 8.88
C GLU A 2 -21.22 -6.20 8.69
N ASN A 3 -21.24 -5.47 9.81
CA ASN A 3 -21.84 -4.15 9.91
C ASN A 3 -21.05 -3.13 9.05
N SER A 4 -21.71 -2.43 8.12
CA SER A 4 -21.07 -1.44 7.24
C SER A 4 -20.34 -0.34 8.02
N PHE A 5 -20.81 -0.06 9.24
CA PHE A 5 -20.18 0.85 10.19
C PHE A 5 -18.79 0.37 10.65
N GLU A 6 -18.64 -0.91 10.98
CA GLU A 6 -17.36 -1.48 11.40
C GLU A 6 -16.36 -1.51 10.25
N LYS A 7 -16.82 -1.82 9.03
CA LYS A 7 -16.01 -1.72 7.81
C LYS A 7 -15.50 -0.30 7.58
N ASN A 8 -16.37 0.70 7.72
CA ASN A 8 -15.98 2.10 7.58
C ASN A 8 -14.96 2.51 8.67
N ASN A 9 -15.10 1.99 9.88
CA ASN A 9 -14.15 2.27 10.96
C ASN A 9 -12.80 1.61 10.71
N MET A 10 -12.79 0.37 10.20
CA MET A 10 -11.55 -0.33 9.81
C MET A 10 -10.82 0.40 8.67
N LEU A 11 -11.54 0.89 7.65
CA LEU A 11 -10.92 1.57 6.51
C LEU A 11 -10.22 2.89 6.91
N LYS A 12 -10.68 3.55 7.97
CA LYS A 12 -10.02 4.75 8.51
C LYS A 12 -8.61 4.47 9.03
N GLU A 13 -8.32 3.23 9.46
CA GLU A 13 -6.98 2.86 9.93
C GLU A 13 -5.93 2.85 8.80
N PHE A 14 -6.37 2.73 7.54
CA PHE A 14 -5.51 2.71 6.36
C PHE A 14 -5.47 4.04 5.61
N TYR A 15 -6.26 5.03 6.02
CA TYR A 15 -6.52 6.24 5.24
C TYR A 15 -5.35 7.24 5.32
N ILE A 16 -4.93 7.75 4.16
CA ILE A 16 -3.99 8.87 4.05
C ILE A 16 -4.71 10.04 3.34
N PRO A 17 -4.75 11.25 3.93
CA PRO A 17 -5.35 12.43 3.31
C PRO A 17 -4.65 12.86 2.02
N THR A 18 -5.38 13.52 1.13
CA THR A 18 -4.87 13.88 -0.21
C THR A 18 -3.70 14.85 -0.15
N TYR A 19 -3.72 15.80 0.79
CA TYR A 19 -2.69 16.82 0.95
C TYR A 19 -1.30 16.24 1.32
N ILE A 20 -1.26 15.01 1.83
CA ILE A 20 0.01 14.29 2.06
C ILE A 20 0.70 13.94 0.74
N PHE A 21 -0.06 13.66 -0.32
CA PHE A 21 0.47 13.36 -1.66
C PHE A 21 0.57 14.59 -2.56
N MET A 22 -0.27 15.61 -2.31
CA MET A 22 -0.45 16.78 -3.16
C MET A 22 -0.21 18.06 -2.34
N PRO A 23 0.99 18.67 -2.44
CA PRO A 23 1.34 19.86 -1.65
C PRO A 23 0.39 21.05 -1.83
N GLU A 24 -0.24 21.16 -3.00
CA GLU A 24 -1.16 22.24 -3.38
C GLU A 24 -2.59 22.05 -2.85
N SER A 25 -2.90 20.89 -2.25
CA SER A 25 -4.23 20.63 -1.70
C SER A 25 -4.38 21.26 -0.32
N SER A 26 -5.59 21.74 -0.02
CA SER A 26 -5.94 22.25 1.29
C SER A 26 -5.73 21.18 2.37
N VAL A 27 -5.09 21.57 3.48
CA VAL A 27 -4.87 20.67 4.62
C VAL A 27 -6.23 20.26 5.20
N GLU A 28 -6.45 18.95 5.26
CA GLU A 28 -7.66 18.37 5.84
C GLU A 28 -7.49 18.23 7.36
N GLN A 29 -8.47 18.71 8.13
CA GLN A 29 -8.50 18.50 9.58
C GLN A 29 -9.05 17.10 9.86
N VAL A 30 -8.17 16.14 10.15
CA VAL A 30 -8.54 14.76 10.45
C VAL A 30 -8.62 14.55 11.95
N SER A 31 -9.75 14.04 12.44
CA SER A 31 -9.97 13.79 13.88
C SER A 31 -9.38 12.47 14.39
N HIS A 32 -8.82 11.66 13.49
CA HIS A 32 -8.29 10.32 13.78
C HIS A 32 -6.94 10.11 13.10
N ILE A 33 -5.99 9.53 13.85
CA ILE A 33 -4.67 9.19 13.33
C ILE A 33 -4.69 7.71 12.94
N PRO A 34 -4.48 7.35 11.66
CA PRO A 34 -4.50 5.97 11.21
C PRO A 34 -3.41 5.14 11.92
N SER A 35 -3.74 3.95 12.38
CA SER A 35 -2.76 3.03 12.99
C SER A 35 -1.86 2.37 11.95
N CYS A 36 -2.31 2.25 10.71
CA CYS A 36 -1.61 1.56 9.64
C CYS A 36 -1.88 2.20 8.26
N PRO A 37 -1.49 3.46 8.04
CA PRO A 37 -1.65 4.13 6.74
C PRO A 37 -0.96 3.34 5.61
N VAL A 38 -1.66 3.16 4.49
CA VAL A 38 -1.21 2.28 3.40
C VAL A 38 -1.16 3.01 2.06
N ILE A 39 -0.04 2.82 1.35
CA ILE A 39 0.06 3.14 -0.07
C ILE A 39 0.07 1.84 -0.87
N VAL A 40 -0.71 1.79 -1.95
CA VAL A 40 -0.85 0.61 -2.79
C VAL A 40 -0.29 0.90 -4.18
N PHE A 41 0.65 0.08 -4.62
CA PHE A 41 1.20 0.06 -5.96
C PHE A 41 0.70 -1.17 -6.70
N ILE A 42 0.16 -1.01 -7.91
CA ILE A 42 -0.44 -2.12 -8.66
C ILE A 42 0.08 -2.10 -10.08
N ASN A 43 0.61 -3.23 -10.56
CA ASN A 43 0.85 -3.46 -11.97
C ASN A 43 -0.43 -3.98 -12.63
N THR A 44 -1.16 -3.11 -13.33
CA THR A 44 -2.45 -3.48 -13.93
C THR A 44 -2.36 -4.47 -15.08
N ARG A 45 -1.16 -4.66 -15.67
CA ARG A 45 -0.90 -5.68 -16.70
C ARG A 45 -0.68 -7.09 -16.11
N SER A 46 -0.47 -7.22 -14.80
CA SER A 46 -0.26 -8.52 -14.17
C SER A 46 -1.58 -9.30 -13.93
N GLY A 47 -1.47 -10.64 -13.92
CA GLY A 47 -2.56 -11.52 -13.46
C GLY A 47 -3.78 -11.60 -14.37
N GLY A 48 -3.67 -11.35 -15.69
CA GLY A 48 -4.78 -11.58 -16.63
C GLY A 48 -6.07 -10.83 -16.27
N GLN A 49 -5.98 -9.49 -16.17
CA GLN A 49 -7.04 -8.55 -15.75
C GLN A 49 -7.27 -8.42 -14.24
N LEU A 50 -6.70 -9.30 -13.40
CA LEU A 50 -6.79 -9.14 -11.95
C LEU A 50 -6.19 -7.81 -11.46
N GLY A 51 -5.07 -7.37 -12.02
CA GLY A 51 -4.45 -6.09 -11.64
C GLY A 51 -5.36 -4.89 -11.87
N HIS A 52 -6.06 -4.83 -13.01
CA HIS A 52 -7.00 -3.75 -13.30
C HIS A 52 -8.19 -3.74 -12.33
N ASN A 53 -8.78 -4.91 -12.05
CA ASN A 53 -9.88 -5.03 -11.10
C ASN A 53 -9.45 -4.66 -9.67
N LEU A 54 -8.22 -5.03 -9.30
CA LEU A 54 -7.64 -4.69 -8.02
C LEU A 54 -7.45 -3.18 -7.87
N LEU A 55 -6.98 -2.49 -8.91
CA LEU A 55 -6.86 -1.03 -8.94
C LEU A 55 -8.20 -0.35 -8.67
N ILE A 56 -9.25 -0.77 -9.38
CA ILE A 56 -10.61 -0.26 -9.19
C ILE A 56 -11.09 -0.51 -7.76
N THR A 57 -10.83 -1.70 -7.22
CA THR A 57 -11.28 -2.10 -5.88
C THR A 57 -10.59 -1.28 -4.80
N TYR A 58 -9.26 -1.15 -4.83
CA TYR A 58 -8.56 -0.32 -3.84
C TYR A 58 -8.97 1.14 -3.93
N ARG A 59 -9.13 1.73 -5.13
CA ARG A 59 -9.58 3.12 -5.29
C ARG A 59 -11.02 3.37 -4.79
N LYS A 60 -11.84 2.31 -4.66
CA LYS A 60 -13.17 2.40 -4.03
C LYS A 60 -13.11 2.31 -2.51
N LEU A 61 -12.14 1.56 -1.97
CA LEU A 61 -12.00 1.33 -0.52
C LEU A 61 -11.13 2.38 0.18
N LEU A 62 -10.18 2.94 -0.56
CA LEU A 62 -9.13 3.83 -0.10
C LEU A 62 -9.25 5.19 -0.79
N ASN A 63 -8.55 6.21 -0.27
CA ASN A 63 -8.33 7.44 -1.02
C ASN A 63 -7.73 7.12 -2.40
N HIS A 64 -8.20 7.75 -3.46
CA HIS A 64 -7.66 7.54 -4.80
C HIS A 64 -6.17 7.92 -4.88
N ALA A 65 -5.78 8.96 -4.12
CA ALA A 65 -4.40 9.46 -4.06
C ALA A 65 -3.40 8.49 -3.42
N GLN A 66 -3.85 7.45 -2.71
CA GLN A 66 -2.95 6.44 -2.12
C GLN A 66 -2.85 5.14 -2.94
N VAL A 67 -3.43 5.10 -4.15
CA VAL A 67 -3.45 3.92 -5.03
C VAL A 67 -2.90 4.25 -6.43
N PHE A 68 -1.71 3.72 -6.71
CA PHE A 68 -0.92 4.00 -7.90
C PHE A 68 -0.92 2.82 -8.87
N ASP A 69 -1.16 3.11 -10.15
CA ASP A 69 -0.84 2.18 -11.23
C ASP A 69 0.63 2.36 -11.60
N LEU A 70 1.40 1.27 -11.53
CA LEU A 70 2.82 1.24 -11.85
C LEU A 70 3.13 1.47 -13.33
N LEU A 71 2.11 1.40 -14.19
CA LEU A 71 2.23 1.77 -15.60
C LEU A 71 2.12 3.29 -15.81
N ASP A 72 1.46 3.99 -14.89
CA ASP A 72 1.25 5.45 -14.96
C ASP A 72 2.36 6.19 -14.20
N GLU A 73 2.66 5.76 -12.98
CA GLU A 73 3.65 6.39 -12.11
C GLU A 73 4.59 5.36 -11.49
N THR A 74 5.89 5.66 -11.56
CA THR A 74 6.93 4.78 -11.02
C THR A 74 7.05 4.94 -9.50
N PRO A 75 7.39 3.88 -8.75
CA PRO A 75 7.48 3.95 -7.30
C PRO A 75 8.46 5.00 -6.79
N ASP A 76 9.58 5.21 -7.50
CA ASP A 76 10.61 6.18 -7.13
C ASP A 76 10.04 7.59 -7.13
N LYS A 77 9.31 7.98 -8.18
CA LYS A 77 8.69 9.30 -8.31
C LYS A 77 7.67 9.53 -7.20
N VAL A 78 6.81 8.54 -6.97
CA VAL A 78 5.76 8.61 -5.94
C VAL A 78 6.37 8.77 -4.56
N LEU A 79 7.33 7.91 -4.19
CA LEU A 79 7.94 7.92 -2.86
C LEU A 79 8.79 9.18 -2.64
N HIS A 80 9.56 9.63 -3.63
CA HIS A 80 10.32 10.88 -3.51
C HIS A 80 9.40 12.08 -3.29
N LYS A 81 8.32 12.20 -4.07
CA LYS A 81 7.35 13.28 -3.92
C LYS A 81 6.69 13.24 -2.54
N LEU A 82 6.28 12.05 -2.10
CA LEU A 82 5.69 11.83 -0.80
C LEU A 82 6.61 12.26 0.33
N TYR A 83 7.83 11.70 0.41
CA TYR A 83 8.74 11.98 1.52
C TYR A 83 9.18 13.45 1.55
N ASN A 84 9.36 14.08 0.38
CA ASN A 84 9.65 15.53 0.31
C ASN A 84 8.51 16.37 0.89
N ASN A 85 7.26 16.06 0.52
CA ASN A 85 6.11 16.80 1.04
C ASN A 85 5.88 16.53 2.54
N VAL A 86 6.00 15.27 2.97
CA VAL A 86 5.90 14.88 4.38
C VAL A 86 6.95 15.60 5.21
N GLU A 87 8.19 15.71 4.75
CA GLU A 87 9.24 16.42 5.47
C GLU A 87 8.97 17.93 5.55
N ARG A 88 8.41 18.54 4.50
CA ARG A 88 7.93 19.92 4.54
C ARG A 88 6.82 20.09 5.58
N LEU A 89 5.78 19.25 5.53
CA LEU A 89 4.65 19.29 6.46
C LEU A 89 5.08 19.11 7.92
N LYS A 90 6.05 18.22 8.18
CA LYS A 90 6.66 18.03 9.51
C LYS A 90 7.33 19.32 10.02
N ARG A 91 8.02 20.06 9.16
CA ARG A 91 8.63 21.36 9.52
C ARG A 91 7.59 22.43 9.79
N ASP A 92 6.47 22.37 9.08
CA ASP A 92 5.32 23.26 9.25
C ASP A 92 4.47 22.90 10.50
N GLY A 93 4.85 21.87 11.25
CA GLY A 93 4.20 21.46 12.51
C GLY A 93 3.05 20.46 12.35
N ASP A 94 2.91 19.83 11.18
CA ASP A 94 1.88 18.83 10.94
C ASP A 94 2.18 17.51 11.67
N THR A 95 1.42 17.29 12.75
CA THR A 95 1.53 16.08 13.58
C THR A 95 1.01 14.83 12.85
N LEU A 96 0.01 14.97 11.98
CA LEU A 96 -0.55 13.86 11.23
C LEU A 96 0.46 13.36 10.18
N ALA A 97 1.14 14.26 9.47
CA ALA A 97 2.21 13.89 8.54
C ALA A 97 3.36 13.14 9.24
N SER A 98 3.72 13.57 10.46
CA SER A 98 4.71 12.88 11.29
C SER A 98 4.30 11.45 11.63
N GLU A 99 3.05 11.26 12.04
CA GLU A 99 2.51 9.94 12.40
C GLU A 99 2.34 9.03 11.18
N ILE A 100 1.90 9.58 10.06
CA ILE A 100 1.77 8.84 8.80
C ILE A 100 3.15 8.34 8.35
N HIS A 101 4.17 9.19 8.37
CA HIS A 101 5.55 8.78 8.06
C HIS A 101 5.98 7.59 8.95
N ARG A 102 5.76 7.70 10.27
CA ARG A 102 6.20 6.68 11.23
C ARG A 102 5.52 5.32 11.05
N ARG A 103 4.25 5.32 10.63
CA ARG A 103 3.40 4.12 10.58
C ARG A 103 3.14 3.60 9.17
N LEU A 104 3.75 4.22 8.16
CA LEU A 104 3.52 3.95 6.75
C LEU A 104 3.79 2.50 6.39
N ARG A 105 2.91 1.93 5.56
CA ARG A 105 3.05 0.60 4.98
C ARG A 105 2.85 0.67 3.48
N LEU A 106 3.58 -0.16 2.75
CA LEU A 106 3.45 -0.26 1.30
C LEU A 106 2.86 -1.63 0.93
N ILE A 107 1.97 -1.63 -0.05
CA ILE A 107 1.47 -2.84 -0.71
C ILE A 107 1.90 -2.78 -2.17
N VAL A 108 2.41 -3.89 -2.71
CA VAL A 108 2.69 -4.05 -4.13
C VAL A 108 1.95 -5.24 -4.70
N ALA A 109 1.14 -5.02 -5.72
CA ALA A 109 0.42 -6.05 -6.43
C ALA A 109 1.02 -6.28 -7.82
N GLY A 110 1.52 -7.50 -8.07
CA GLY A 110 2.22 -7.85 -9.30
C GLY A 110 2.90 -9.22 -9.21
N GLY A 111 3.82 -9.49 -10.14
CA GLY A 111 4.73 -10.64 -10.04
C GLY A 111 6.02 -10.31 -9.27
N ASP A 112 6.93 -11.28 -9.16
CA ASP A 112 8.20 -11.11 -8.42
C ASP A 112 9.04 -9.93 -8.93
N GLY A 113 9.08 -9.71 -10.25
CA GLY A 113 9.78 -8.56 -10.83
C GLY A 113 9.20 -7.20 -10.40
N THR A 114 7.87 -7.12 -10.23
CA THR A 114 7.21 -5.91 -9.73
C THR A 114 7.49 -5.68 -8.24
N ALA A 115 7.43 -6.74 -7.44
CA ALA A 115 7.77 -6.65 -6.02
C ALA A 115 9.25 -6.28 -5.80
N GLY A 116 10.16 -6.94 -6.53
CA GLY A 116 11.59 -6.66 -6.49
C GLY A 116 11.92 -5.23 -6.92
N TRP A 117 11.21 -4.70 -7.92
CA TRP A 117 11.37 -3.31 -8.32
C TRP A 117 11.02 -2.32 -7.20
N LEU A 118 9.86 -2.49 -6.53
CA LEU A 118 9.51 -1.62 -5.40
C LEU A 118 10.51 -1.74 -4.24
N LEU A 119 10.91 -2.97 -3.89
CA LEU A 119 11.88 -3.23 -2.83
C LEU A 119 13.25 -2.59 -3.12
N GLY A 120 13.69 -2.63 -4.38
CA GLY A 120 14.90 -1.95 -4.84
C GLY A 120 14.79 -0.44 -4.63
N VAL A 121 13.70 0.18 -5.07
CA VAL A 121 13.45 1.62 -4.86
C VAL A 121 13.46 1.98 -3.36
N VAL A 122 12.77 1.21 -2.51
CA VAL A 122 12.75 1.47 -1.06
C VAL A 122 14.16 1.38 -0.45
N SER A 123 14.97 0.44 -0.94
CA SER A 123 16.37 0.28 -0.51
C SER A 123 17.23 1.48 -0.94
N ASP A 124 17.03 1.99 -2.16
CA ASP A 124 17.77 3.12 -2.72
C ASP A 124 17.47 4.44 -2.02
N LEU A 125 16.28 4.59 -1.41
CA LEU A 125 15.91 5.76 -0.62
C LEU A 125 16.72 5.91 0.68
N LYS A 126 17.45 4.86 1.11
CA LYS A 126 18.31 4.88 2.32
C LYS A 126 17.62 5.43 3.57
N LEU A 127 16.35 5.08 3.75
CA LEU A 127 15.56 5.49 4.90
C LEU A 127 16.12 4.84 6.17
N VAL A 128 16.20 5.61 7.26
CA VAL A 128 16.61 5.08 8.57
C VAL A 128 15.68 3.96 9.03
N HIS A 129 14.39 4.12 8.76
CA HIS A 129 13.35 3.14 9.03
C HIS A 129 12.51 2.94 7.76
N PRO A 130 12.86 1.99 6.87
CA PRO A 130 12.07 1.74 5.68
C PRO A 130 10.68 1.18 6.07
N PRO A 131 9.61 1.60 5.38
CA PRO A 131 8.27 1.11 5.67
C PRO A 131 8.15 -0.39 5.34
N PRO A 132 7.39 -1.17 6.11
CA PRO A 132 7.08 -2.56 5.76
C PRO A 132 6.41 -2.65 4.39
N VAL A 133 6.81 -3.64 3.59
CA VAL A 133 6.25 -3.90 2.26
C VAL A 133 5.55 -5.26 2.25
N ALA A 134 4.27 -5.28 1.85
CA ALA A 134 3.51 -6.49 1.62
C ALA A 134 3.31 -6.74 0.12
N THR A 135 3.50 -7.98 -0.32
CA THR A 135 3.35 -8.37 -1.72
C THR A 135 2.02 -9.09 -1.95
N VAL A 136 1.28 -8.68 -2.99
CA VAL A 136 0.06 -9.33 -3.46
C VAL A 136 0.36 -9.97 -4.83
N PRO A 137 0.51 -11.31 -4.91
CA PRO A 137 0.84 -11.97 -6.16
C PRO A 137 -0.29 -11.87 -7.18
N LEU A 138 0.01 -11.38 -8.38
CA LEU A 138 -0.91 -11.31 -9.51
C LEU A 138 -0.40 -12.21 -10.65
N GLY A 139 -0.68 -13.50 -10.58
CA GLY A 139 -0.28 -14.49 -11.59
C GLY A 139 -1.01 -15.84 -11.48
N THR A 140 -0.93 -16.65 -12.54
CA THR A 140 -1.53 -18.00 -12.64
C THR A 140 -0.85 -19.05 -11.77
N GLY A 141 0.33 -18.73 -11.21
CA GLY A 141 1.06 -19.56 -10.26
C GLY A 141 1.04 -18.91 -8.88
N ASN A 142 -0.07 -19.08 -8.16
CA ASN A 142 -0.14 -18.75 -6.74
C ASN A 142 0.65 -19.80 -5.94
N ASN A 143 1.98 -19.80 -6.07
CA ASN A 143 2.89 -20.72 -5.36
C ASN A 143 3.43 -20.13 -4.05
N LEU A 144 3.02 -18.92 -3.66
CA LEU A 144 3.33 -18.40 -2.32
C LEU A 144 2.84 -19.31 -1.17
N PRO A 145 1.69 -20.01 -1.24
CA PRO A 145 1.33 -21.02 -0.24
C PRO A 145 2.25 -22.25 -0.26
N TYR A 146 2.84 -22.60 -1.41
CA TYR A 146 3.78 -23.73 -1.54
C TYR A 146 5.18 -23.39 -1.02
N SER A 147 5.63 -22.14 -1.19
CA SER A 147 6.92 -21.67 -0.68
C SER A 147 6.91 -21.39 0.84
N PHE A 148 5.73 -21.18 1.44
CA PHE A 148 5.58 -20.95 2.89
C PHE A 148 4.91 -22.12 3.65
N GLY A 149 4.58 -23.24 3.00
CA GLY A 149 4.07 -24.45 3.66
C GLY A 149 2.59 -24.45 4.04
N TRP A 150 1.77 -23.58 3.45
CA TRP A 150 0.32 -23.47 3.74
C TRP A 150 -0.55 -24.39 2.86
N GLY A 151 0.06 -25.26 2.06
CA GLY A 151 -0.63 -26.13 1.09
C GLY A 151 -0.61 -27.64 1.37
N GLN A 152 -0.10 -28.11 2.53
CA GLN A 152 -0.12 -29.54 2.85
C GLN A 152 -1.39 -29.90 3.62
N GLU A 153 -2.47 -30.22 2.89
CA GLU A 153 -3.56 -31.00 3.44
C GLU A 153 -3.04 -32.42 3.67
N LYS A 154 -2.63 -32.72 4.91
CA LYS A 154 -2.32 -34.09 5.31
C LYS A 154 -3.62 -34.89 5.33
N SER A 155 -3.92 -35.56 4.22
CA SER A 155 -4.78 -36.73 4.23
C SER A 155 -4.11 -37.80 5.09
N TRP A 156 -4.45 -37.82 6.37
CA TRP A 156 -4.28 -38.97 7.23
C TRP A 156 -5.41 -39.93 6.93
N HIS A 157 -5.14 -41.05 6.27
CA HIS A 157 -5.83 -42.29 6.61
C HIS A 157 -4.83 -43.45 6.62
N ARG A 158 -4.51 -43.88 7.84
CA ARG A 158 -4.09 -45.24 8.14
C ARG A 158 -5.35 -46.11 8.11
N SER A 159 -5.33 -47.20 7.36
CA SER A 159 -5.46 -48.58 7.87
C SER A 159 -5.28 -49.52 6.69
#